data_AF-A0A8F5H017-F1
#
_entry.id   AF-A0A8F5H017-F1
#
_cell.length_a   1.000
_cell.length_b   1.000
_cell.length_c   1.000
_cell.angle_alpha   90.00
_cell.angle_beta   90.00
_cell.angle_gamma   90.00
#
_symmetry.space_group_name_H-M   'P 1'
#
loop_
_entity.id
_entity.type
_entity.pdbx_description
1 polymer ?
#
loop_
_entity_poly.entity_id
_entity_poly.type
_entity_poly.pdbx_seq_one_letter_code
_entity_poly.pdbx_strand_id
1 'polypeptide(L)'
;MDKKVLIFIVLIIIISFALIMVYPSSDLLLSPQEAEVIFGGNWEVVRNDTNSNSIGTITMYYANSTNITSQQLIKVESIEQEVLVGDVNNTNVEMIIVVVKFSSNISWNEIFTNNSNHYKYDGYYIIYSATSFTYSKTIIVAYNDSTLIEITLNGYKASLSQIRELISKLAT
;
A
#
# COMPACT_ATOMS: atom_id res chain seq x y z
N MET A 1 -27.35 27.14 37.79
CA MET A 1 -26.83 26.64 36.50
C MET A 1 -27.99 26.04 35.74
N ASP A 2 -28.36 26.66 34.62
CA ASP A 2 -29.60 26.34 33.89
C ASP A 2 -29.56 24.93 33.30
N LYS A 3 -30.64 24.14 33.46
CA LYS A 3 -30.70 22.75 32.95
C LYS A 3 -30.44 22.66 31.44
N LYS A 4 -30.69 23.76 30.70
CA LYS A 4 -30.41 23.88 29.27
C LYS A 4 -28.91 24.03 28.95
N VAL A 5 -28.12 24.63 29.85
CA VAL A 5 -26.66 24.77 29.68
C VAL A 5 -25.94 23.46 29.98
N LEU A 6 -26.45 22.67 30.95
CA LEU A 6 -25.89 21.35 31.26
C LEU A 6 -26.06 20.35 30.09
N ILE A 7 -27.20 20.41 29.37
CA ILE A 7 -27.46 19.53 28.21
C ILE A 7 -26.53 19.86 27.04
N PHE A 8 -26.21 21.13 26.81
CA PHE A 8 -25.33 21.53 25.70
C PHE A 8 -23.86 21.13 25.92
N ILE A 9 -23.39 21.15 27.17
CA ILE A 9 -22.02 20.72 27.52
C ILE A 9 -21.90 19.19 27.46
N VAL A 10 -22.96 18.45 27.81
CA VAL A 10 -22.97 16.98 27.68
C VAL A 10 -23.07 16.53 26.23
N LEU A 11 -23.79 17.26 25.35
CA LEU A 11 -23.87 16.91 23.93
C LEU A 11 -22.57 17.18 23.16
N ILE A 12 -21.80 18.20 23.52
CA ILE A 12 -20.52 18.51 22.85
C ILE A 12 -19.44 17.47 23.20
N ILE A 13 -19.53 16.82 24.37
CA ILE A 13 -18.57 15.78 24.78
C ILE A 13 -18.86 14.43 24.10
N ILE A 14 -20.12 14.15 23.72
CA ILE A 14 -20.48 12.90 23.04
C ILE A 14 -20.07 12.90 21.56
N ILE A 15 -19.94 14.08 20.92
CA ILE A 15 -19.53 14.17 19.50
C ILE A 15 -18.00 14.06 19.33
N SER A 16 -17.21 14.40 20.35
CA SER A 16 -15.74 14.20 20.32
C SER A 16 -15.29 12.77 20.62
N PHE A 17 -16.21 11.87 21.01
CA PHE A 17 -15.96 10.44 21.13
C PHE A 17 -16.59 9.60 20.01
N ALA A 18 -17.05 10.24 18.93
CA ALA A 18 -16.99 9.66 17.60
C ALA A 18 -15.58 9.85 17.01
N LEU A 19 -14.53 9.64 17.82
CA LEU A 19 -13.37 8.93 17.33
C LEU A 19 -13.94 7.63 16.80
N ILE A 20 -14.13 7.58 15.48
CA ILE A 20 -14.16 6.32 14.77
C ILE A 20 -12.82 5.68 15.15
N MET A 21 -12.83 4.88 16.22
CA MET A 21 -11.88 3.80 16.38
C MET A 21 -12.14 2.92 15.16
N VAL A 22 -11.51 3.28 14.04
CA VAL A 22 -11.13 2.32 13.04
C VAL A 22 -10.23 1.40 13.83
N TYR A 23 -10.82 0.33 14.36
CA TYR A 23 -10.02 -0.76 14.88
C TYR A 23 -9.09 -1.13 13.73
N PRO A 24 -7.75 -1.06 13.91
CA PRO A 24 -6.88 -1.62 12.90
C PRO A 24 -7.36 -3.04 12.66
N SER A 25 -7.61 -3.37 11.40
CA SER A 25 -7.99 -4.72 11.00
C SER A 25 -7.05 -5.72 11.67
N SER A 26 -7.58 -6.85 12.15
CA SER A 26 -6.70 -7.95 12.61
C SER A 26 -5.94 -8.57 11.44
N ASP A 27 -6.45 -8.40 10.22
CA ASP A 27 -5.81 -8.84 9.01
C ASP A 27 -4.70 -7.85 8.67
N LEU A 28 -3.48 -8.37 8.63
CA LEU A 28 -2.28 -7.67 8.20
C LEU A 28 -2.00 -8.05 6.74
N LEU A 29 -1.47 -7.10 5.97
CA LEU A 29 -0.92 -7.40 4.65
C LEU A 29 0.37 -8.22 4.80
N LEU A 30 1.22 -7.84 5.75
CA LEU A 30 2.46 -8.54 6.07
C LEU A 30 2.69 -8.57 7.58
N SER A 31 2.84 -9.76 8.14
CA SER A 31 3.17 -9.85 9.57
C SER A 31 4.62 -9.38 9.84
N PRO A 32 4.92 -8.79 11.02
CA PRO A 32 6.29 -8.47 11.41
C PRO A 32 7.26 -9.66 11.32
N GLN A 33 6.78 -10.86 11.64
CA GLN A 33 7.57 -12.09 11.56
C GLN A 33 7.92 -12.45 10.12
N GLU A 34 7.01 -12.24 9.18
CA GLU A 34 7.30 -12.44 7.76
C GLU A 34 8.28 -11.38 7.23
N ALA A 35 8.14 -10.13 7.66
CA ALA A 35 9.11 -9.08 7.34
C ALA A 35 10.51 -9.40 7.89
N GLU A 36 10.61 -9.91 9.11
CA GLU A 36 11.88 -10.38 9.70
C GLU A 36 12.48 -11.54 8.90
N VAL A 37 11.68 -12.51 8.46
CA VAL A 37 12.18 -13.64 7.64
C VAL A 37 12.75 -13.16 6.30
N ILE A 38 12.08 -12.19 5.64
CA ILE A 38 12.47 -11.72 4.31
C ILE A 38 13.63 -10.73 4.37
N PHE A 39 13.59 -9.79 5.32
CA PHE A 39 14.49 -8.63 5.36
C PHE A 39 15.51 -8.68 6.50
N GLY A 40 15.33 -9.58 7.47
CA GLY A 40 16.05 -9.58 8.74
C GLY A 40 15.61 -8.43 9.64
N GLY A 41 16.24 -8.32 10.82
CA GLY A 41 15.96 -7.23 11.76
C GLY A 41 14.65 -7.40 12.53
N ASN A 42 14.32 -6.41 13.36
CA ASN A 42 13.06 -6.40 14.12
C ASN A 42 12.07 -5.46 13.45
N TRP A 43 10.83 -5.90 13.29
CA TRP A 43 9.78 -5.13 12.61
C TRP A 43 8.57 -4.91 13.52
N GLU A 44 7.85 -3.83 13.27
CA GLU A 44 6.56 -3.54 13.89
C GLU A 44 5.62 -2.84 12.90
N VAL A 45 4.32 -3.09 13.03
CA VAL A 45 3.28 -2.40 12.25
C VAL A 45 2.90 -1.12 12.98
N VAL A 46 3.11 0.03 12.33
CA VAL A 46 2.80 1.36 12.90
C VAL A 46 1.48 1.93 12.37
N ARG A 47 1.00 1.42 11.23
CA ARG A 47 -0.30 1.77 10.66
C ARG A 47 -0.87 0.58 9.90
N ASN A 48 -2.12 0.24 10.19
CA ASN A 48 -2.87 -0.78 9.46
C ASN A 48 -4.25 -0.27 9.07
N ASP A 49 -4.41 0.03 7.79
CA ASP A 49 -5.66 0.44 7.15
C ASP A 49 -6.20 -0.68 6.22
N THR A 50 -5.81 -1.93 6.46
CA THR A 50 -6.37 -3.10 5.77
C THR A 50 -7.88 -3.18 6.05
N ASN A 51 -8.68 -3.52 5.04
CA ASN A 51 -10.15 -3.57 5.09
C ASN A 51 -10.88 -2.24 5.42
N SER A 52 -10.17 -1.10 5.48
CA SER A 52 -10.77 0.15 5.98
C SER A 52 -11.54 0.96 4.92
N ASN A 53 -11.30 0.74 3.61
CA ASN A 53 -11.83 1.61 2.57
C ASN A 53 -12.35 0.85 1.33
N SER A 54 -13.69 0.78 1.18
CA SER A 54 -14.29 0.56 -0.13
C SER A 54 -14.26 1.87 -0.89
N ILE A 55 -13.53 1.91 -2.00
CA ILE A 55 -13.45 3.10 -2.84
C ILE A 55 -14.37 2.89 -4.03
N GLY A 56 -15.12 3.93 -4.42
CA GLY A 56 -16.06 3.85 -5.53
C GLY A 56 -15.35 3.75 -6.89
N THR A 57 -15.65 4.68 -7.78
CA THR A 57 -14.98 4.74 -9.08
C THR A 57 -13.83 5.73 -9.02
N ILE A 58 -12.61 5.27 -9.32
CA ILE A 58 -11.48 6.15 -9.57
C ILE A 58 -11.40 6.45 -11.06
N THR A 59 -10.88 7.64 -11.34
CA THR A 59 -10.55 8.03 -12.70
C THR A 59 -9.05 7.92 -12.89
N MET A 60 -8.61 7.07 -13.80
CA MET A 60 -7.20 6.99 -14.17
C MET A 60 -6.96 7.77 -15.45
N TYR A 61 -5.92 8.61 -15.41
CA TYR A 61 -5.45 9.38 -16.54
C TYR A 61 -4.11 8.81 -16.99
N TYR A 62 -3.97 8.47 -18.26
CA TYR A 62 -2.68 8.09 -18.82
C TYR A 62 -2.24 9.10 -19.88
N ALA A 63 -0.99 9.55 -19.75
CA ALA A 63 -0.35 10.43 -20.68
C ALA A 63 0.57 9.63 -21.61
N ASN A 64 0.49 9.90 -22.91
CA ASN A 64 1.60 9.59 -23.79
C ASN A 64 2.65 10.72 -23.68
N SER A 65 3.73 10.65 -24.45
CA SER A 65 4.84 11.61 -24.38
C SER A 65 4.47 13.08 -24.66
N THR A 66 3.23 13.40 -25.05
CA THR A 66 2.79 14.77 -25.38
C THR A 66 1.42 15.17 -24.86
N ASN A 67 0.47 14.26 -24.61
CA ASN A 67 -0.89 14.58 -24.15
C ASN A 67 -1.42 13.56 -23.14
N ILE A 68 -2.33 14.00 -22.24
CA ILE A 68 -3.22 13.09 -21.51
C ILE A 68 -4.21 12.51 -22.52
N THR A 69 -4.10 11.22 -22.80
CA THR A 69 -4.67 10.63 -24.01
C THR A 69 -6.03 9.98 -23.76
N SER A 70 -6.29 9.48 -22.56
CA SER A 70 -7.59 8.89 -22.24
C SER A 70 -7.82 8.75 -20.75
N GLN A 71 -9.11 8.69 -20.42
CA GLN A 71 -9.67 8.63 -19.10
C GLN A 71 -10.36 7.27 -18.96
N GLN A 72 -9.82 6.39 -18.12
CA GLN A 72 -10.49 5.14 -17.79
C GLN A 72 -11.17 5.28 -16.44
N LEU A 73 -12.49 5.09 -16.42
CA LEU A 73 -13.25 4.94 -15.18
C LEU A 73 -13.10 3.50 -14.72
N ILE A 74 -12.51 3.32 -13.55
CA ILE A 74 -12.26 2.00 -12.98
C ILE A 74 -12.90 1.94 -11.62
N LYS A 75 -13.68 0.88 -11.41
CA LYS A 75 -14.28 0.61 -10.12
C LYS A 75 -13.26 -0.14 -9.27
N VAL A 76 -12.95 0.47 -8.13
CA VAL A 76 -12.08 -0.10 -7.10
C VAL A 76 -12.98 -0.87 -6.14
N GLU A 77 -12.49 -1.98 -5.60
CA GLU A 77 -13.19 -2.74 -4.56
C GLU A 77 -12.61 -2.40 -3.20
N SER A 78 -11.29 -2.42 -3.08
CA SER A 78 -10.58 -2.03 -1.86
C SER A 78 -9.26 -1.33 -2.17
N ILE A 79 -8.87 -0.43 -1.25
CA ILE A 79 -7.49 -0.01 -1.08
C ILE A 79 -7.10 -0.32 0.36
N GLU A 80 -6.10 -1.19 0.49
CA GLU A 80 -5.54 -1.64 1.75
C GLU A 80 -4.14 -1.03 1.86
N GLN A 81 -3.82 -0.46 3.02
CA GLN A 81 -2.51 0.13 3.26
C GLN A 81 -1.98 -0.35 4.61
N GLU A 82 -0.72 -0.76 4.61
CA GLU A 82 0.01 -1.11 5.82
C GLU A 82 1.37 -0.42 5.81
N VAL A 83 1.78 0.08 6.98
CA VAL A 83 3.09 0.67 7.20
C VAL A 83 3.79 -0.08 8.31
N LEU A 84 4.96 -0.62 7.99
CA LEU A 84 5.85 -1.26 8.94
C LEU A 84 7.13 -0.44 9.07
N VAL A 85 7.68 -0.42 10.28
CA VAL A 85 9.04 0.08 10.51
C VAL A 85 9.89 -1.06 11.04
N GLY A 86 11.15 -1.08 10.67
CA GLY A 86 12.09 -2.08 11.15
C GLY A 86 13.48 -1.54 11.37
N ASP A 87 14.21 -2.17 12.29
CA ASP A 87 15.64 -1.97 12.47
C ASP A 87 16.40 -3.12 11.80
N VAL A 88 16.95 -2.84 10.62
CA VAL A 88 17.72 -3.79 9.83
C VAL A 88 19.18 -3.39 9.84
N ASN A 89 20.00 -4.10 10.61
CA ASN A 89 21.43 -3.80 10.78
C ASN A 89 21.71 -2.36 11.24
N ASN A 90 21.02 -1.89 12.29
CA ASN A 90 21.11 -0.51 12.83
C ASN A 90 20.65 0.57 11.83
N THR A 91 19.80 0.21 10.87
CA THR A 91 19.21 1.13 9.91
C THR A 91 17.70 1.09 10.09
N ASN A 92 17.12 2.26 10.36
CA ASN A 92 15.67 2.41 10.39
C ASN A 92 15.15 2.31 8.95
N VAL A 93 14.35 1.28 8.71
CA VAL A 93 13.67 1.01 7.45
C VAL A 93 12.19 1.27 7.64
N GLU A 94 11.58 1.97 6.70
CA GLU A 94 10.13 2.11 6.62
C GLU A 94 9.65 1.39 5.37
N MET A 95 8.68 0.49 5.56
CA MET A 95 7.98 -0.20 4.49
C MET A 95 6.55 0.31 4.42
N ILE A 96 6.15 0.77 3.24
CA ILE A 96 4.78 1.15 2.93
C ILE A 96 4.28 0.16 1.88
N ILE A 97 3.22 -0.57 2.19
CA ILE A 97 2.54 -1.50 1.30
C ILE A 97 1.16 -0.92 1.00
N VAL A 98 0.83 -0.82 -0.29
CA VAL A 98 -0.51 -0.46 -0.76
C VAL A 98 -0.98 -1.54 -1.71
N VAL A 99 -2.13 -2.15 -1.42
CA VAL A 99 -2.79 -3.12 -2.29
C VAL A 99 -4.11 -2.54 -2.76
N VAL A 100 -4.28 -2.46 -4.08
CA VAL A 100 -5.50 -1.99 -4.73
C VAL A 100 -6.14 -3.17 -5.45
N LYS A 101 -7.37 -3.50 -5.09
CA LYS A 101 -8.18 -4.53 -5.77
C LYS A 101 -9.25 -3.85 -6.60
N PHE A 102 -9.37 -4.25 -7.86
CA PHE A 102 -10.34 -3.70 -8.82
C PHE A 102 -11.46 -4.70 -9.08
N SER A 103 -12.66 -4.20 -9.41
CA SER A 103 -13.80 -5.08 -9.65
C SER A 103 -13.80 -5.80 -11.00
N SER A 104 -12.79 -5.53 -11.83
CA SER A 104 -12.61 -6.10 -13.15
C SER A 104 -11.13 -6.04 -13.53
N ASN A 105 -10.72 -6.92 -14.44
CA ASN A 105 -9.37 -6.89 -14.98
C ASN A 105 -9.05 -5.54 -15.62
N ILE A 106 -7.83 -5.08 -15.40
CA ILE A 106 -7.30 -3.80 -15.87
C ILE A 106 -6.32 -4.05 -17.02
N SER A 107 -6.40 -3.21 -18.05
CA SER A 107 -5.47 -3.21 -19.17
C SER A 107 -4.13 -2.59 -18.77
N TRP A 108 -3.33 -3.31 -17.97
CA TRP A 108 -2.08 -2.80 -17.43
C TRP A 108 -1.07 -2.30 -18.46
N ASN A 109 -1.10 -2.84 -19.69
CA ASN A 109 -0.23 -2.38 -20.79
C ASN A 109 -0.56 -0.95 -21.26
N GLU A 110 -1.78 -0.46 -21.04
CA GLU A 110 -2.18 0.91 -21.34
C GLU A 110 -1.68 1.90 -20.27
N ILE A 111 -1.43 1.39 -19.05
CA ILE A 111 -1.01 2.17 -17.89
C ILE A 111 0.51 2.18 -17.77
N PHE A 112 1.10 0.99 -17.76
CA PHE A 112 2.54 0.77 -17.75
C PHE A 112 2.96 0.47 -19.18
N THR A 113 3.42 1.50 -19.90
CA THR A 113 3.91 1.35 -21.28
C THR A 113 4.85 0.15 -21.41
N ASN A 114 4.68 -0.64 -22.48
CA ASN A 114 5.42 -1.89 -22.79
C ASN A 114 6.96 -1.78 -22.81
N ASN A 115 7.53 -0.59 -22.68
CA ASN A 115 8.97 -0.36 -22.58
C ASN A 115 9.50 -0.51 -21.14
N SER A 116 8.63 -0.84 -20.19
CA SER A 116 9.01 -1.11 -18.80
C SER A 116 9.61 -2.51 -18.71
N ASN A 117 10.92 -2.61 -18.43
CA ASN A 117 11.54 -3.89 -18.06
C ASN A 117 10.82 -4.44 -16.82
N HIS A 118 10.06 -5.51 -17.00
CA HIS A 118 9.34 -6.17 -15.92
C HIS A 118 9.82 -7.60 -15.72
N TYR A 119 9.70 -8.09 -14.50
CA TYR A 119 9.91 -9.49 -14.16
C TYR A 119 8.57 -10.18 -13.95
N LYS A 120 8.41 -11.40 -14.45
CA LYS A 120 7.22 -12.21 -14.15
C LYS A 120 7.50 -13.16 -13.00
N TYR A 121 6.67 -13.14 -11.96
CA TYR A 121 6.77 -14.04 -10.82
C TYR A 121 5.39 -14.22 -10.18
N ASP A 122 5.01 -15.47 -9.90
CA ASP A 122 3.74 -15.84 -9.25
C ASP A 122 2.47 -15.19 -9.86
N GLY A 123 2.42 -15.10 -11.20
CA GLY A 123 1.31 -14.48 -11.91
C GLY A 123 1.37 -12.94 -11.98
N TYR A 124 2.22 -12.29 -11.19
CA TYR A 124 2.44 -10.84 -11.22
C TYR A 124 3.52 -10.41 -12.21
N TYR A 125 3.29 -9.26 -12.82
CA TYR A 125 4.29 -8.46 -13.51
C TYR A 125 4.88 -7.47 -12.51
N ILE A 126 6.21 -7.45 -12.38
CA ILE A 126 6.91 -6.69 -11.35
C ILE A 126 7.84 -5.67 -12.01
N ILE A 127 7.58 -4.39 -11.77
CA ILE A 127 8.48 -3.27 -12.03
C ILE A 127 9.25 -3.02 -10.73
N TYR A 128 10.58 -3.07 -10.80
CA TYR A 128 11.45 -2.97 -9.64
C TYR A 128 12.55 -1.94 -9.88
N SER A 129 12.73 -1.04 -8.92
CA SER A 129 13.81 -0.07 -8.89
C SER A 129 14.42 -0.03 -7.49
N ALA A 130 15.74 -0.17 -7.39
CA ALA A 130 16.44 -0.05 -6.13
C ALA A 130 17.74 0.74 -6.29
N THR A 131 17.97 1.65 -5.36
CA THR A 131 19.14 2.54 -5.35
C THR A 131 19.74 2.62 -3.95
N SER A 132 21.03 2.94 -3.90
CA SER A 132 21.77 3.23 -2.67
C SER A 132 22.66 4.46 -2.84
N PHE A 133 22.38 5.30 -3.85
CA PHE A 133 23.30 6.36 -4.25
C PHE A 133 23.28 7.57 -3.29
N THR A 134 22.08 8.07 -2.96
CA THR A 134 21.90 9.16 -1.97
C THR A 134 21.27 8.63 -0.69
N TYR A 135 20.21 7.85 -0.83
CA TYR A 135 19.55 7.13 0.24
C TYR A 135 19.15 5.77 -0.29
N SER A 136 19.33 4.73 0.52
CA SER A 136 18.85 3.39 0.19
C SER A 136 17.33 3.43 0.02
N LYS A 137 16.85 3.02 -1.14
CA LYS A 137 15.43 2.98 -1.45
C LYS A 137 15.11 1.88 -2.42
N THR A 138 14.00 1.19 -2.18
CA THR A 138 13.42 0.23 -3.13
C THR A 138 11.98 0.64 -3.43
N ILE A 139 11.59 0.64 -4.70
CA ILE A 139 10.23 0.89 -5.16
C ILE A 139 9.83 -0.29 -6.03
N ILE A 140 8.68 -0.88 -5.72
CA ILE A 140 8.13 -2.03 -6.42
C ILE A 140 6.70 -1.66 -6.82
N VAL A 141 6.38 -1.97 -8.07
CA VAL A 141 5.00 -1.99 -8.55
C VAL A 141 4.77 -3.38 -9.13
N ALA A 142 3.93 -4.17 -8.48
CA ALA A 142 3.54 -5.49 -8.95
C ALA A 142 2.06 -5.46 -9.33
N TYR A 143 1.71 -6.03 -10.48
CA TYR A 143 0.33 -6.06 -10.93
C TYR A 143 -0.02 -7.39 -11.60
N ASN A 144 -1.25 -7.84 -11.38
CA ASN A 144 -1.90 -8.91 -12.12
C ASN A 144 -3.32 -8.46 -12.46
N ASP A 145 -3.93 -9.01 -13.51
CA ASP A 145 -5.34 -8.84 -13.89
C ASP A 145 -6.10 -7.71 -13.17
N SER A 146 -6.61 -7.95 -11.97
CA SER A 146 -7.41 -7.00 -11.18
C SER A 146 -6.74 -6.52 -9.87
N THR A 147 -5.44 -6.73 -9.67
CA THR A 147 -4.73 -6.33 -8.44
C THR A 147 -3.47 -5.54 -8.76
N LEU A 148 -3.26 -4.46 -8.02
CA LEU A 148 -2.04 -3.66 -8.01
C LEU A 148 -1.46 -3.65 -6.60
N ILE A 149 -0.16 -3.87 -6.49
CA ILE A 149 0.61 -3.84 -5.26
C ILE A 149 1.72 -2.82 -5.45
N GLU A 150 1.72 -1.76 -4.66
CA GLU A 150 2.79 -0.78 -4.59
C GLU A 150 3.52 -0.91 -3.27
N ILE A 151 4.84 -1.07 -3.33
CA ILE A 151 5.67 -1.17 -2.13
C ILE A 151 6.80 -0.15 -2.23
N THR A 152 6.99 0.59 -1.14
CA THR A 152 8.17 1.44 -0.95
C THR A 152 8.93 1.00 0.29
N LEU A 153 10.23 0.76 0.15
CA LEU A 153 11.18 0.58 1.25
C LEU A 153 12.09 1.80 1.32
N ASN A 154 11.89 2.66 2.32
CA ASN A 154 12.79 3.78 2.61
C ASN A 154 13.88 3.33 3.57
N GLY A 155 15.14 3.63 3.28
CA GLY A 155 16.30 3.22 4.09
C GLY A 155 16.88 1.85 3.71
N TYR A 156 16.28 1.11 2.76
CA TYR A 156 16.72 -0.24 2.42
C TYR A 156 16.74 -0.52 0.92
N LYS A 157 17.82 -1.16 0.47
CA LYS A 157 18.00 -1.65 -0.91
C LYS A 157 17.78 -3.16 -0.91
N ALA A 158 16.54 -3.59 -1.08
CA ALA A 158 16.21 -5.00 -1.12
C ALA A 158 16.70 -5.65 -2.42
N SER A 159 17.07 -6.92 -2.34
CA SER A 159 17.39 -7.74 -3.52
C SER A 159 16.13 -8.20 -4.23
N LEU A 160 16.25 -8.54 -5.52
CA LEU A 160 15.12 -9.09 -6.28
C LEU A 160 14.57 -10.41 -5.67
N SER A 161 15.40 -11.20 -4.99
CA SER A 161 14.95 -12.42 -4.30
C SER A 161 14.00 -12.10 -3.15
N GLN A 162 14.38 -11.13 -2.31
CA GLN A 162 13.53 -10.66 -1.22
C GLN A 162 12.22 -10.06 -1.73
N ILE A 163 12.26 -9.37 -2.89
CA ILE A 163 11.03 -8.85 -3.51
C ILE A 163 10.12 -9.99 -3.99
N ARG A 164 10.68 -11.06 -4.57
CA ARG A 164 9.88 -12.23 -4.96
C ARG A 164 9.21 -12.90 -3.77
N GLU A 165 9.94 -13.06 -2.67
CA GLU A 165 9.38 -13.60 -1.43
C GLU A 165 8.31 -12.68 -0.82
N LEU A 166 8.51 -11.36 -0.86
CA LEU A 166 7.47 -10.42 -0.41
C LEU A 166 6.21 -10.52 -1.28
N ILE A 167 6.35 -10.56 -2.61
CA ILE A 167 5.20 -10.67 -3.51
C ILE A 167 4.45 -11.98 -3.30
N SER A 168 5.12 -13.12 -3.05
CA SER A 168 4.40 -14.38 -2.78
C SER A 168 3.61 -14.38 -1.47
N LYS A 169 3.95 -13.50 -0.51
CA LYS A 169 3.16 -13.28 0.71
C LYS A 169 1.93 -12.41 0.48
N LEU A 170 2.04 -11.42 -0.41
CA LEU A 170 0.96 -10.49 -0.71
C LEU A 170 0.02 -10.98 -1.81
N ALA A 171 0.40 -12.04 -2.53
CA ALA A 171 -0.33 -12.60 -3.66
C ALA A 171 -1.48 -13.55 -3.27
N THR A 172 -1.64 -13.89 -1.99
CA THR A 172 -2.70 -14.76 -1.44
C THR A 172 -4.03 -14.04 -1.22
#